data_AF-A0A917FKW3-F1
#
_entry.id   AF-A0A917FKW3-F1
#
_cell.length_a   1.000
_cell.length_b   1.000
_cell.length_c   1.000
_cell.angle_alpha   90.00
_cell.angle_beta   90.00
_cell.angle_gamma   90.00
#
_symmetry.space_group_name_H-M   'P 1'
#
loop_
_entity.id
_entity.type
_entity.pdbx_description
1 polymer ?
#
loop_
_entity_poly.entity_id
_entity_poly.type
_entity_poly.pdbx_seq_one_letter_code
_entity_poly.pdbx_strand_id
1 'polypeptide(L)'
;MSELGIENKNQKLIVISQSCDIAHHSIEDEPEVEIIICSEIESLNAMMTNSQNPRVLNLEAIKLDPNSGATPLYLELKAKNKRSISKDKFIDQLPDETIKLDDHNSRILCQWLASRYNRLALPSEFNERMRTMRNFKKLLKKTNNFISALYISVEPNREIESHETYTVNLLALTNVNSSETPEAVKKLINQMATHMEENNIDTNTIIRSEKETSVATIKALKKYNFDHFSFRDTKNPTPPEV
;
A
#
# COMPACT_ATOMS: atom_id res chain seq x y z
N MET A 1 18.63 -3.64 24.59
CA MET A 1 18.49 -2.89 23.31
C MET A 1 19.37 -3.45 22.19
N SER A 2 20.67 -3.72 22.41
CA SER A 2 21.52 -4.38 21.40
C SER A 2 21.01 -5.75 20.95
N GLU A 3 20.41 -6.52 21.86
CA GLU A 3 19.80 -7.83 21.58
C GLU A 3 18.56 -7.78 20.68
N LEU A 4 17.99 -6.58 20.47
CA LEU A 4 16.87 -6.30 19.57
C LEU A 4 17.35 -5.69 18.23
N GLY A 5 18.66 -5.62 18.00
CA GLY A 5 19.26 -5.10 16.76
C GLY A 5 19.33 -3.57 16.68
N ILE A 6 19.20 -2.86 17.80
CA ILE A 6 19.43 -1.41 17.87
C ILE A 6 20.94 -1.17 18.01
N GLU A 7 21.51 -0.47 17.03
CA GLU A 7 22.94 -0.15 16.93
C GLU A 7 23.23 1.31 17.32
N ASN A 8 22.24 2.20 17.27
CA ASN A 8 22.43 3.63 17.59
C ASN A 8 21.15 4.29 18.14
N LYS A 9 21.32 5.45 18.78
CA LYS A 9 20.23 6.19 19.47
C LYS A 9 19.13 6.70 18.54
N ASN A 10 19.45 6.87 17.26
CA ASN A 10 18.52 7.38 16.24
C ASN A 10 17.63 6.26 15.67
N GLN A 11 17.80 5.02 16.13
CA GLN A 11 16.91 3.93 15.76
C GLN A 11 15.73 3.83 16.72
N LYS A 12 14.62 3.36 16.16
CA LYS A 12 13.40 2.99 16.88
C LYS A 12 12.94 1.62 16.40
N LEU A 13 12.20 0.93 17.25
CA LEU A 13 11.58 -0.36 16.94
C LEU A 13 10.09 -0.16 16.86
N ILE A 14 9.49 -0.66 15.78
CA ILE A 14 8.04 -0.74 15.66
C ILE A 14 7.67 -2.21 15.65
N VAL A 15 6.81 -2.61 16.57
CA VAL A 15 6.19 -3.94 16.58
C VAL A 15 5.14 -3.99 15.49
N ILE A 16 5.18 -5.03 14.65
CA ILE A 16 4.30 -5.17 13.48
C ILE A 16 3.49 -6.47 13.48
N SER A 17 3.71 -7.36 14.45
CA SER A 17 2.80 -8.49 14.74
C SER A 17 1.43 -8.00 15.18
N GLN A 18 0.38 -8.81 14.97
CA GLN A 18 -0.93 -8.52 15.52
C GLN A 18 -0.91 -8.65 17.04
N SER A 19 -1.76 -7.88 17.72
CA SER A 19 -1.89 -7.93 19.17
C SER A 19 -2.29 -9.33 19.66
N CYS A 20 -3.11 -10.06 18.90
CA CYS A 20 -3.50 -11.44 19.19
C CYS A 20 -2.31 -12.40 19.14
N ASP A 21 -1.41 -12.25 18.17
CA ASP A 21 -0.22 -13.08 18.03
C ASP A 21 0.71 -12.86 19.23
N ILE A 22 0.88 -11.60 19.65
CA ILE A 22 1.70 -11.23 20.81
C ILE A 22 1.09 -11.77 22.11
N ALA A 23 -0.22 -11.58 22.29
CA ALA A 23 -0.94 -12.03 23.50
C ALA A 23 -1.19 -13.54 23.54
N HIS A 24 -0.91 -14.27 22.47
CA HIS A 24 -1.09 -15.71 22.41
C HIS A 24 -0.19 -16.40 23.45
N HIS A 25 -0.80 -17.25 24.27
CA HIS A 25 -0.18 -17.87 25.44
C HIS A 25 0.80 -19.00 25.09
N SER A 26 0.62 -19.66 23.94
CA SER A 26 1.51 -20.71 23.48
C SER A 26 2.76 -20.11 22.83
N ILE A 27 3.90 -20.24 23.50
CA ILE A 27 5.21 -19.88 22.93
C ILE A 27 5.59 -20.87 21.83
N GLU A 28 5.09 -22.10 21.88
CA GLU A 28 5.36 -23.11 20.83
C GLU A 28 4.69 -22.72 19.51
N ASP A 29 3.43 -22.29 19.56
CA ASP A 29 2.66 -21.92 18.36
C ASP A 29 3.05 -20.54 17.83
N GLU A 30 3.31 -19.57 18.73
CA GLU A 30 3.68 -18.20 18.39
C GLU A 30 4.95 -17.78 19.16
N PRO A 31 6.15 -18.25 18.76
CA PRO A 31 7.40 -18.02 19.49
C PRO A 31 8.02 -16.63 19.32
N GLU A 32 7.62 -15.90 18.28
CA GLU A 32 8.30 -14.71 17.81
C GLU A 32 7.36 -13.50 17.73
N VAL A 33 7.95 -12.31 17.88
CA VAL A 33 7.35 -11.01 17.57
C VAL A 33 8.06 -10.44 16.36
N GLU A 34 7.30 -10.07 15.34
CA GLU A 34 7.82 -9.33 14.20
C GLU A 34 7.99 -7.85 14.55
N ILE A 35 9.18 -7.34 14.27
CA ILE A 35 9.54 -5.94 14.42
C ILE A 35 10.11 -5.38 13.12
N ILE A 36 10.12 -4.06 13.01
CA ILE A 36 10.91 -3.35 12.00
C ILE A 36 11.75 -2.28 12.68
N ILE A 37 13.06 -2.32 12.40
CA ILE A 37 14.01 -1.30 12.85
C ILE A 37 13.94 -0.12 11.88
N CYS A 38 13.60 1.05 12.39
CA CYS A 38 13.52 2.29 11.65
C CYS A 38 14.52 3.32 12.17
N SER A 39 14.80 4.34 11.36
CA SER A 39 15.73 5.42 11.69
C SER A 39 15.02 6.76 11.67
N GLU A 40 15.32 7.61 12.64
CA GLU A 40 14.88 9.00 12.64
C GLU A 40 15.50 9.77 11.46
N ILE A 41 14.68 10.61 10.82
CA ILE A 41 15.08 11.47 9.70
C ILE A 41 14.60 12.90 9.94
N GLU A 42 15.24 13.86 9.28
CA GLU A 42 14.90 15.28 9.45
C GLU A 42 13.61 15.68 8.72
N SER A 43 13.28 15.00 7.62
CA SER A 43 12.10 15.33 6.81
C SER A 43 11.58 14.15 6.00
N LEU A 44 10.29 14.19 5.66
CA LEU A 44 9.65 13.19 4.81
C LEU A 44 10.04 13.38 3.34
N ASN A 45 10.41 12.29 2.67
CA ASN A 45 10.51 12.26 1.21
C ASN A 45 9.17 11.86 0.61
N ALA A 46 8.54 12.76 -0.15
CA ALA A 46 7.23 12.54 -0.76
C ALA A 46 7.16 11.31 -1.70
N MET A 47 8.29 10.80 -2.21
CA MET A 47 8.34 9.56 -3.00
C MET A 47 8.36 8.28 -2.13
N MET A 48 8.61 8.42 -0.83
CA MET A 48 8.69 7.34 0.14
C MET A 48 7.49 7.32 1.09
N THR A 49 6.58 8.30 1.04
CA THR A 49 5.36 8.31 1.85
C THR A 49 4.20 7.57 1.17
N ASN A 50 3.16 7.24 1.95
CA ASN A 50 1.91 6.63 1.47
C ASN A 50 2.12 5.28 0.79
N SER A 51 3.15 4.50 1.13
CA SER A 51 3.42 3.19 0.49
C SER A 51 3.78 3.25 -1.00
N GLN A 52 4.23 4.41 -1.51
CA GLN A 52 4.64 4.58 -2.91
C GLN A 52 5.84 3.73 -3.30
N ASN A 53 6.81 3.61 -2.40
CA ASN A 53 8.01 2.82 -2.63
C ASN A 53 7.89 1.49 -1.88
N PRO A 54 7.99 0.34 -2.57
CA PRO A 54 7.82 -0.97 -1.94
C PRO A 54 8.98 -1.40 -1.03
N ARG A 55 10.09 -0.65 -1.02
CA ARG A 55 11.32 -0.97 -0.27
C ARG A 55 11.60 -0.02 0.88
N VAL A 56 11.12 1.22 0.79
CA VAL A 56 11.36 2.28 1.77
C VAL A 56 10.03 2.98 2.04
N LEU A 57 9.72 3.21 3.32
CA LEU A 57 8.56 3.98 3.75
C LEU A 57 9.02 5.08 4.71
N ASN A 58 8.59 6.31 4.45
CA ASN A 58 8.71 7.40 5.42
C ASN A 58 7.34 7.58 6.10
N LEU A 59 7.33 7.56 7.43
CA LEU A 59 6.14 7.77 8.26
C LEU A 59 6.34 8.94 9.21
N GLU A 60 5.22 9.57 9.57
CA GLU A 60 5.16 10.52 10.67
C GLU A 60 4.61 9.83 11.92
N ALA A 61 5.33 9.96 13.02
CA ALA A 61 4.89 9.64 14.36
C ALA A 61 4.80 10.94 15.18
N ILE A 62 4.18 10.86 16.35
CA ILE A 62 4.05 11.96 17.28
C ILE A 62 4.98 11.67 18.46
N LYS A 63 5.90 12.60 18.73
CA LYS A 63 6.72 12.60 19.94
C LYS A 63 6.09 13.51 20.99
N LEU A 64 5.82 12.97 22.15
CA LEU A 64 5.25 13.65 23.31
C LEU A 64 6.38 14.04 24.25
N ASP A 65 6.58 15.35 24.42
CA ASP A 65 7.52 15.90 25.38
C ASP A 65 6.75 16.60 26.52
N PRO A 66 7.02 16.28 27.79
CA PRO A 66 6.31 16.88 28.92
C PRO A 66 6.40 18.42 29.00
N ASN A 67 7.45 19.02 28.44
CA ASN A 67 7.71 20.45 28.53
C ASN A 67 7.30 21.22 27.27
N SER A 68 7.40 20.58 26.10
CA SER A 68 7.19 21.21 24.79
C SER A 68 5.97 20.69 24.02
N GLY A 69 5.26 19.70 24.57
CA GLY A 69 4.04 19.15 23.99
C GLY A 69 4.30 18.14 22.88
N ALA A 70 3.32 17.99 21.97
CA ALA A 70 3.41 17.06 20.85
C ALA A 70 4.18 17.67 19.67
N THR A 71 5.19 16.96 19.17
CA THR A 71 6.01 17.34 18.01
C THR A 71 6.08 16.20 16.99
N PRO A 72 6.25 16.49 15.70
CA PRO A 72 6.40 15.44 14.70
C PRO A 72 7.74 14.72 14.84
N LEU A 73 7.71 13.40 14.66
CA LEU A 73 8.86 12.51 14.57
C LEU A 73 8.81 11.80 13.22
N TYR A 74 9.81 12.01 12.38
CA TYR A 74 9.85 11.35 11.07
C TYR A 74 10.73 10.11 11.11
N LEU A 75 10.21 9.01 10.58
CA LEU A 75 10.85 7.70 10.61
C LEU A 75 11.03 7.16 9.19
N GLU A 76 12.21 6.66 8.87
CA GLU A 76 12.50 5.87 7.68
C GLU A 76 12.49 4.38 8.03
N LEU A 77 11.60 3.63 7.39
CA LEU A 77 11.48 2.19 7.49
C LEU A 77 12.01 1.57 6.20
N LYS A 78 12.87 0.56 6.32
CA LYS A 78 13.35 -0.23 5.18
C LYS A 78 12.81 -1.63 5.28
N ALA A 79 12.22 -2.13 4.20
CA ALA A 79 11.53 -3.42 4.22
C ALA A 79 12.49 -4.61 4.52
N LYS A 80 13.78 -4.43 4.22
CA LYS A 80 14.86 -5.38 4.56
C LYS A 80 15.23 -5.40 6.04
N ASN A 81 14.78 -4.43 6.83
CA ASN A 81 15.07 -4.30 8.27
C ASN A 81 14.02 -5.01 9.14
N LYS A 82 13.02 -5.68 8.55
CA LYS A 82 12.11 -6.54 9.29
C LYS A 82 12.88 -7.68 9.95
N ARG A 83 12.56 -7.99 11.21
CA ARG A 83 13.15 -9.10 11.98
C ARG A 83 12.04 -9.81 12.75
N SER A 84 12.22 -11.11 12.92
CA SER A 84 11.54 -11.87 13.95
C SER A 84 12.44 -11.96 15.16
N ILE A 85 11.90 -11.71 16.34
CA ILE A 85 12.63 -11.75 17.60
C ILE A 85 11.82 -12.61 18.57
N SER A 86 12.48 -13.47 19.34
CA SER A 86 11.77 -14.31 20.31
C SER A 86 10.98 -13.47 21.32
N LYS A 87 9.76 -13.93 21.63
CA LYS A 87 8.82 -13.26 22.56
C LYS A 87 9.39 -13.06 23.95
N ASP A 88 10.25 -13.96 24.41
CA ASP A 88 10.89 -13.89 25.73
C ASP A 88 11.65 -12.57 25.94
N LYS A 89 12.22 -12.00 24.88
CA LYS A 89 12.92 -10.70 24.90
C LYS A 89 12.01 -9.50 25.16
N PHE A 90 10.69 -9.68 25.16
CA PHE A 90 9.71 -8.61 25.36
C PHE A 90 8.99 -8.67 26.70
N ILE A 91 9.19 -9.71 27.54
CA ILE A 91 8.43 -9.92 28.79
C ILE A 91 8.48 -8.71 29.72
N ASP A 92 9.64 -8.04 29.82
CA ASP A 92 9.86 -6.88 30.68
C ASP A 92 10.01 -5.57 29.90
N GLN A 93 9.60 -5.55 28.62
CA GLN A 93 9.70 -4.37 27.77
C GLN A 93 8.32 -3.72 27.63
N LEU A 94 8.26 -2.42 27.91
CA LEU A 94 7.07 -1.62 27.64
C LEU A 94 7.28 -0.80 26.36
N PRO A 95 6.21 -0.55 25.58
CA PRO A 95 6.25 0.42 24.49
C PRO A 95 6.68 1.80 25.01
N ASP A 96 7.37 2.57 24.18
CA ASP A 96 7.73 3.95 24.50
C ASP A 96 6.47 4.83 24.51
N GLU A 97 5.99 5.20 25.69
CA GLU A 97 4.79 6.03 25.87
C GLU A 97 4.94 7.45 25.31
N THR A 98 6.19 7.88 25.05
CA THR A 98 6.49 9.20 24.48
C THR A 98 6.38 9.23 22.97
N ILE A 99 6.17 8.09 22.31
CA ILE A 99 6.04 8.01 20.85
C ILE A 99 4.70 7.36 20.49
N LYS A 100 3.93 8.03 19.63
CA LYS A 100 2.65 7.52 19.15
C LYS A 100 2.61 7.48 17.63
N LEU A 101 2.14 6.37 17.08
CA LEU A 101 1.73 6.29 15.68
C LEU A 101 0.21 6.47 15.64
N ASP A 102 -0.29 7.43 14.88
CA ASP A 102 -1.74 7.62 14.74
C ASP A 102 -2.37 6.52 13.87
N ASP A 103 -3.70 6.44 13.86
CA ASP A 103 -4.44 5.43 13.10
C ASP A 103 -4.17 5.53 11.58
N HIS A 104 -3.92 6.74 11.07
CA HIS A 104 -3.66 6.95 9.66
C HIS A 104 -2.31 6.36 9.24
N ASN A 105 -1.24 6.71 9.94
CA ASN A 105 0.10 6.20 9.69
C ASN A 105 0.20 4.71 10.02
N SER A 106 -0.55 4.21 11.01
CA SER A 106 -0.67 2.78 11.28
C SER A 106 -1.29 2.02 10.10
N ARG A 107 -2.36 2.55 9.49
CA ARG A 107 -2.94 1.96 8.27
C ARG A 107 -1.97 1.99 7.09
N ILE A 108 -1.23 3.08 6.91
CA ILE A 108 -0.18 3.17 5.87
C ILE A 108 0.87 2.08 6.10
N LEU A 109 1.35 1.89 7.33
CA LEU A 109 2.33 0.87 7.67
C LEU A 109 1.82 -0.54 7.33
N CYS A 110 0.62 -0.89 7.79
CA CYS A 110 0.00 -2.19 7.51
C CYS A 110 -0.14 -2.43 6.01
N GLN A 111 -0.61 -1.43 5.27
CA GLN A 111 -0.75 -1.54 3.82
C GLN A 111 0.60 -1.66 3.10
N TRP A 112 1.61 -0.90 3.53
CA TRP A 112 2.95 -1.00 2.97
C TRP A 112 3.53 -2.41 3.16
N LEU A 113 3.38 -2.99 4.36
CA LEU A 113 3.79 -4.37 4.65
C LEU A 113 3.03 -5.38 3.76
N ALA A 114 1.71 -5.28 3.69
CA ALA A 114 0.86 -6.16 2.88
C ALA A 114 1.13 -6.04 1.38
N SER A 115 1.47 -4.83 0.91
CA SER A 115 1.71 -4.54 -0.51
C SER A 115 2.82 -5.40 -1.11
N ARG A 116 3.75 -5.89 -0.29
CA ARG A 116 4.85 -6.75 -0.73
C ARG A 116 4.39 -8.14 -1.13
N TYR A 117 3.38 -8.67 -0.45
CA TYR A 117 2.79 -9.98 -0.77
C TYR A 117 1.74 -9.87 -1.87
N ASN A 118 1.05 -8.73 -1.95
CA ASN A 118 0.00 -8.47 -2.93
C ASN A 118 0.51 -7.85 -4.23
N ARG A 119 1.82 -7.73 -4.41
CA ARG A 119 2.40 -7.11 -5.60
C ARG A 119 2.16 -7.98 -6.82
N LEU A 120 1.49 -7.44 -7.84
CA LEU A 120 1.39 -8.10 -9.14
C LEU A 120 2.79 -8.32 -9.72
N ALA A 121 3.10 -9.57 -10.02
CA ALA A 121 4.16 -9.93 -10.95
C ALA A 121 3.54 -9.95 -12.36
N LEU A 122 3.77 -8.88 -13.11
CA LEU A 122 3.41 -8.77 -14.52
C LEU A 122 4.63 -9.07 -15.39
N PRO A 123 4.44 -9.61 -16.60
CA PRO A 123 5.52 -9.76 -17.57
C PRO A 123 6.32 -8.45 -17.76
N SER A 124 7.62 -8.58 -17.96
CA SER A 124 8.56 -7.47 -18.13
C SER A 124 8.21 -6.66 -19.36
N GLU A 125 7.91 -7.33 -20.46
CA GLU A 125 7.47 -6.69 -21.70
C GLU A 125 6.18 -5.89 -21.50
N PHE A 126 5.21 -6.43 -20.76
CA PHE A 126 3.98 -5.70 -20.40
C PHE A 126 4.30 -4.42 -19.60
N ASN A 127 5.16 -4.53 -18.58
CA ASN A 127 5.56 -3.38 -17.77
C ASN A 127 6.26 -2.30 -18.62
N GLU A 128 7.11 -2.68 -19.56
CA GLU A 128 7.80 -1.74 -20.46
C GLU A 128 6.82 -1.03 -21.40
N ARG A 129 5.85 -1.75 -21.98
CA ARG A 129 4.75 -1.16 -22.80
C ARG A 129 3.93 -0.13 -22.00
N MET A 130 3.73 -0.36 -20.71
CA MET A 130 3.00 0.56 -19.83
C MET A 130 3.86 1.70 -19.27
N ARG A 131 5.20 1.59 -19.30
CA ARG A 131 6.13 2.53 -18.63
C ARG A 131 6.03 3.96 -19.15
N THR A 132 5.68 4.10 -20.43
CA THR A 132 5.65 5.39 -21.14
C THR A 132 4.35 6.17 -20.94
N MET A 133 3.37 5.63 -20.21
CA MET A 133 2.08 6.29 -20.03
C MET A 133 2.23 7.62 -19.27
N ARG A 134 2.21 8.71 -20.03
CA ARG A 134 2.34 10.08 -19.50
C ARG A 134 1.05 10.49 -18.79
N ASN A 135 1.17 11.38 -17.80
CA ASN A 135 0.04 11.98 -17.07
C ASN A 135 -0.82 11.05 -16.20
N PHE A 136 -0.54 9.74 -16.19
CA PHE A 136 -1.31 8.76 -15.43
C PHE A 136 -1.47 9.13 -13.94
N LYS A 137 -0.37 9.50 -13.26
CA LYS A 137 -0.40 9.95 -11.86
C LYS A 137 -1.30 11.17 -11.63
N LYS A 138 -1.38 12.09 -12.61
CA LYS A 138 -2.20 13.31 -12.53
C LYS A 138 -3.69 12.99 -12.64
N LEU A 139 -4.04 12.00 -13.46
CA LEU A 139 -5.42 11.54 -13.67
C LEU A 139 -5.91 10.72 -12.48
N LEU A 140 -5.06 9.81 -11.97
CA LEU A 140 -5.34 9.07 -10.74
C LEU A 140 -5.62 10.01 -9.56
N LYS A 141 -4.83 11.08 -9.39
CA LYS A 141 -5.09 12.06 -8.33
C LYS A 141 -6.48 12.71 -8.42
N LYS A 142 -7.02 12.90 -9.63
CA LYS A 142 -8.36 13.47 -9.85
C LYS A 142 -9.50 12.47 -9.61
N THR A 143 -9.18 11.18 -9.53
CA THR A 143 -10.15 10.08 -9.39
C THR A 143 -10.10 9.41 -8.02
N ASN A 144 -9.19 9.85 -7.14
CA ASN A 144 -8.91 9.25 -5.85
C ASN A 144 -10.15 9.08 -4.94
N ASN A 145 -11.12 9.98 -5.06
CA ASN A 145 -12.35 9.96 -4.25
C ASN A 145 -13.49 9.16 -4.90
N PHE A 146 -13.28 8.64 -6.11
CA PHE A 146 -14.30 7.96 -6.92
C PHE A 146 -13.96 6.50 -7.24
N ILE A 147 -12.68 6.14 -7.24
CA ILE A 147 -12.20 4.78 -7.54
C ILE A 147 -11.71 4.16 -6.23
N SER A 148 -12.29 3.04 -5.85
CA SER A 148 -11.83 2.27 -4.70
C SER A 148 -10.72 1.29 -5.06
N ALA A 149 -10.77 0.71 -6.27
CA ALA A 149 -9.76 -0.22 -6.75
C ALA A 149 -9.73 -0.32 -8.27
N LEU A 150 -8.55 -0.61 -8.81
CA LEU A 150 -8.36 -1.08 -10.19
C LEU A 150 -7.96 -2.55 -10.16
N TYR A 151 -8.57 -3.35 -11.03
CA TYR A 151 -8.26 -4.77 -11.21
C TYR A 151 -7.88 -5.02 -12.65
N ILE A 152 -6.93 -5.94 -12.85
CA ILE A 152 -6.39 -6.29 -14.15
C ILE A 152 -6.23 -7.80 -14.28
N SER A 153 -6.53 -8.33 -15.47
CA SER A 153 -6.01 -9.62 -15.95
C SER A 153 -5.21 -9.36 -17.21
N VAL A 154 -4.04 -10.01 -17.34
CA VAL A 154 -3.18 -9.91 -18.52
C VAL A 154 -3.01 -11.32 -19.08
N GLU A 155 -3.38 -11.51 -20.34
CA GLU A 155 -3.26 -12.77 -21.05
C GLU A 155 -2.43 -12.61 -22.33
N PRO A 156 -1.49 -13.52 -22.63
CA PRO A 156 -1.05 -14.59 -21.75
C PRO A 156 -0.23 -14.01 -20.59
N ASN A 157 -0.37 -14.57 -19.38
CA ASN A 157 0.42 -14.16 -18.21
C ASN A 157 1.85 -14.77 -18.23
N ARG A 158 2.61 -14.50 -19.30
CA ARG A 158 4.01 -14.90 -19.51
C ARG A 158 4.73 -13.85 -20.35
N GLU A 159 6.04 -13.94 -20.46
CA GLU A 159 6.77 -13.15 -21.45
C GLU A 159 6.35 -13.55 -22.88
N ILE A 160 6.23 -12.54 -23.72
CA ILE A 160 5.91 -12.67 -25.14
C ILE A 160 6.93 -11.86 -25.93
N GLU A 161 7.10 -12.20 -27.21
CA GLU A 161 7.95 -11.46 -28.12
C GLU A 161 7.36 -10.06 -28.42
N SER A 162 8.19 -9.09 -28.80
CA SER A 162 7.73 -7.71 -28.99
C SER A 162 6.64 -7.53 -30.06
N HIS A 163 6.49 -8.49 -30.99
CA HIS A 163 5.45 -8.48 -32.01
C HIS A 163 4.14 -9.16 -31.57
N GLU A 164 4.18 -9.97 -30.51
CA GLU A 164 2.99 -10.61 -29.94
C GLU A 164 2.17 -9.60 -29.14
N THR A 165 0.87 -9.89 -29.01
CA THR A 165 -0.14 -9.02 -28.39
C THR A 165 -0.57 -9.60 -27.04
N TYR A 166 -0.72 -8.73 -26.03
CA TYR A 166 -1.42 -9.08 -24.80
C TYR A 166 -2.90 -8.73 -24.93
N THR A 167 -3.78 -9.50 -24.30
CA THR A 167 -5.16 -9.13 -24.01
C THR A 167 -5.29 -8.75 -22.53
N VAL A 168 -5.91 -7.61 -22.26
CA VAL A 168 -6.12 -7.08 -20.92
C VAL A 168 -7.61 -6.90 -20.65
N ASN A 169 -8.06 -7.38 -19.50
CA ASN A 169 -9.33 -6.94 -18.92
C ASN A 169 -9.01 -5.99 -17.76
N LEU A 170 -9.51 -4.76 -17.85
CA LEU A 170 -9.36 -3.72 -16.83
C LEU A 170 -10.73 -3.43 -16.20
N LEU A 171 -10.84 -3.64 -14.90
CA LEU A 171 -12.02 -3.31 -14.11
C LEU A 171 -11.71 -2.17 -13.16
N ALA A 172 -12.47 -1.07 -13.27
CA ALA A 172 -12.48 -0.01 -12.28
C ALA A 172 -13.67 -0.15 -11.34
N LEU A 173 -13.40 -0.33 -10.05
CA LEU A 173 -14.42 -0.30 -9.01
C LEU A 173 -14.58 1.11 -8.47
N THR A 174 -15.83 1.57 -8.41
CA THR A 174 -16.19 2.89 -7.90
C THR A 174 -16.96 2.79 -6.60
N ASN A 175 -16.61 3.63 -5.63
CA ASN A 175 -17.31 3.80 -4.36
C ASN A 175 -18.52 4.75 -4.48
N VAL A 176 -18.77 5.32 -5.67
CA VAL A 176 -19.89 6.23 -5.90
C VAL A 176 -21.18 5.44 -6.06
N ASN A 177 -22.20 5.81 -5.27
CA ASN A 177 -23.53 5.19 -5.30
C ASN A 177 -24.47 5.81 -6.35
N SER A 178 -23.93 6.50 -7.35
CA SER A 178 -24.72 7.11 -8.43
C SER A 178 -24.85 6.15 -9.62
N SER A 179 -25.98 6.21 -10.31
CA SER A 179 -26.19 5.53 -11.60
C SER A 179 -25.22 6.01 -12.68
N GLU A 180 -24.71 7.23 -12.56
CA GLU A 180 -23.75 7.80 -13.50
C GLU A 180 -22.32 7.66 -13.00
N THR A 181 -21.46 7.04 -13.82
CA THR A 181 -20.02 7.00 -13.60
C THR A 181 -19.43 8.41 -13.73
N PRO A 182 -18.61 8.87 -12.76
CA PRO A 182 -17.98 10.18 -12.85
C PRO A 182 -17.10 10.35 -14.09
N GLU A 183 -17.18 11.51 -14.73
CA GLU A 183 -16.45 11.81 -15.97
C GLU A 183 -14.92 11.67 -15.81
N ALA A 184 -14.40 12.00 -14.63
CA ALA A 184 -12.99 11.83 -14.31
C ALA A 184 -12.56 10.34 -14.38
N VAL A 185 -13.42 9.41 -13.94
CA VAL A 185 -13.16 7.96 -13.97
C VAL A 185 -13.20 7.47 -15.42
N LYS A 186 -14.24 7.82 -16.18
CA LYS A 186 -14.33 7.49 -17.61
C LYS A 186 -13.09 7.95 -18.37
N LYS A 187 -12.67 9.19 -18.13
CA LYS A 187 -11.47 9.77 -18.75
C LYS A 187 -10.20 8.99 -18.41
N LEU A 188 -10.00 8.61 -17.14
CA LEU A 188 -8.85 7.80 -16.74
C LEU A 188 -8.82 6.46 -17.49
N ILE A 189 -9.94 5.73 -17.48
CA ILE A 189 -10.03 4.39 -18.06
C ILE A 189 -9.88 4.42 -19.58
N ASN A 190 -10.50 5.39 -20.25
CA ASN A 190 -10.31 5.59 -21.69
C ASN A 190 -8.84 5.88 -22.03
N GLN A 191 -8.16 6.72 -21.24
CA GLN A 191 -6.75 7.01 -21.48
C GLN A 191 -5.84 5.80 -21.22
N MET A 192 -6.19 4.93 -20.26
CA MET A 192 -5.49 3.66 -20.07
C MET A 192 -5.71 2.73 -21.27
N ALA A 193 -6.95 2.58 -21.73
CA ALA A 193 -7.28 1.74 -22.89
C ALA A 193 -6.55 2.21 -24.14
N THR A 194 -6.64 3.50 -24.48
CA THR A 194 -5.93 4.07 -25.64
C THR A 194 -4.42 3.85 -25.55
N HIS A 195 -3.81 4.07 -24.36
CA HIS A 195 -2.38 3.81 -24.19
C HIS A 195 -2.03 2.33 -24.41
N MET A 196 -2.85 1.41 -23.87
CA MET A 196 -2.64 -0.03 -24.05
C MET A 196 -2.76 -0.43 -25.53
N GLU A 197 -3.81 0.01 -26.22
CA GLU A 197 -4.04 -0.24 -27.65
C GLU A 197 -2.89 0.28 -28.52
N GLU A 198 -2.42 1.51 -28.27
CA GLU A 198 -1.26 2.11 -28.95
C GLU A 198 0.04 1.32 -28.74
N ASN A 199 0.12 0.47 -27.71
CA ASN A 199 1.29 -0.34 -27.37
C ASN A 199 1.04 -1.84 -27.62
N ASN A 200 0.19 -2.19 -28.59
CA ASN A 200 -0.10 -3.58 -28.98
C ASN A 200 -0.63 -4.43 -27.81
N ILE A 201 -1.62 -3.88 -27.09
CA ILE A 201 -2.34 -4.55 -26.02
C ILE A 201 -3.85 -4.40 -26.29
N ASP A 202 -4.52 -5.50 -26.61
CA ASP A 202 -5.97 -5.54 -26.80
C ASP A 202 -6.66 -5.35 -25.45
N THR A 203 -7.49 -4.32 -25.31
CA THR A 203 -7.98 -3.90 -23.98
C THR A 203 -9.51 -3.91 -23.91
N ASN A 204 -10.03 -4.66 -22.95
CA ASN A 204 -11.43 -4.61 -22.54
C ASN A 204 -11.54 -3.84 -21.22
N THR A 205 -12.36 -2.79 -21.19
CA THR A 205 -12.56 -2.00 -19.96
C THR A 205 -13.97 -2.12 -19.43
N ILE A 206 -14.08 -2.20 -18.10
CA ILE A 206 -15.33 -2.28 -17.37
C ILE A 206 -15.26 -1.32 -16.19
N ILE A 207 -16.32 -0.54 -15.99
CA ILE A 207 -16.50 0.28 -14.78
C ILE A 207 -17.75 -0.21 -14.05
N ARG A 208 -17.63 -0.48 -12.75
CA ARG A 208 -18.73 -0.98 -11.90
C ARG A 208 -18.70 -0.35 -10.52
N SER A 209 -19.89 -0.23 -9.93
CA SER A 209 -20.01 0.06 -8.50
C SER A 209 -19.59 -1.16 -7.68
N GLU A 210 -19.02 -0.92 -6.50
CA GLU A 210 -18.72 -1.99 -5.53
C GLU A 210 -19.97 -2.80 -5.16
N LYS A 211 -21.14 -2.15 -5.10
CA LYS A 211 -22.42 -2.78 -4.74
C LYS A 211 -22.94 -3.78 -5.77
N GLU A 212 -22.50 -3.66 -7.01
CA GLU A 212 -23.00 -4.45 -8.14
C GLU A 212 -21.95 -5.47 -8.63
N THR A 213 -20.79 -5.52 -7.99
CA THR A 213 -19.69 -6.38 -8.41
C THR A 213 -19.72 -7.69 -7.63
N SER A 214 -19.77 -8.81 -8.36
CA SER A 214 -19.70 -10.13 -7.72
C SER A 214 -18.29 -10.43 -7.23
N VAL A 215 -18.19 -11.19 -6.14
CA VAL A 215 -16.90 -11.72 -5.65
C VAL A 215 -16.22 -12.60 -6.70
N ALA A 216 -16.99 -13.33 -7.52
CA ALA A 216 -16.46 -14.16 -8.60
C ALA A 216 -15.70 -13.32 -9.63
N THR A 217 -16.23 -12.15 -10.00
CA THR A 217 -15.57 -11.19 -10.89
C THR A 217 -14.25 -10.71 -10.30
N ILE A 218 -14.24 -10.33 -9.02
CA ILE A 218 -13.03 -9.84 -8.35
C ILE A 218 -11.96 -10.94 -8.30
N LYS A 219 -12.34 -12.18 -7.97
CA LYS A 219 -11.41 -13.33 -7.89
C LYS A 219 -10.77 -13.71 -9.22
N ALA A 220 -11.45 -13.44 -10.34
CA ALA A 220 -10.91 -13.71 -11.67
C ALA A 220 -9.83 -12.69 -12.10
N LEU A 221 -9.71 -11.58 -11.37
CA LEU A 221 -8.79 -10.49 -11.70
C LEU A 221 -7.76 -10.31 -10.57
N LYS A 222 -6.66 -9.63 -10.87
CA LYS A 222 -5.65 -9.28 -9.88
C LYS A 222 -5.73 -7.78 -9.57
N LYS A 223 -5.68 -7.40 -8.30
CA LYS A 223 -5.73 -5.99 -7.90
C LYS A 223 -4.49 -5.24 -8.38
N TYR A 224 -4.66 -4.28 -9.27
CA TYR A 224 -3.57 -3.45 -9.77
C TYR A 224 -3.26 -2.32 -8.77
N ASN A 225 -2.09 -2.39 -8.15
CA ASN A 225 -1.82 -1.64 -6.92
C ASN A 225 -1.57 -0.14 -7.17
N PHE A 226 -2.54 0.69 -6.76
CA PHE A 226 -2.44 2.15 -6.72
C PHE A 226 -2.85 2.73 -5.37
N ASP A 227 -2.91 1.90 -4.33
CA ASP A 227 -3.53 2.28 -3.06
C ASP A 227 -2.79 3.43 -2.35
N HIS A 228 -1.53 3.68 -2.72
CA HIS A 228 -0.77 4.83 -2.26
C HIS A 228 -1.38 6.20 -2.60
N PHE A 229 -2.29 6.25 -3.58
CA PHE A 229 -3.04 7.48 -3.86
C PHE A 229 -4.14 7.71 -2.83
N SER A 230 -4.79 6.65 -2.33
CA SER A 230 -5.90 6.74 -1.36
C SER A 230 -5.49 7.46 -0.08
N PHE A 231 -4.24 7.31 0.37
CA PHE A 231 -3.73 7.97 1.57
C PHE A 231 -3.37 9.46 1.40
N ARG A 232 -3.39 9.99 0.18
CA ARG A 232 -3.05 11.42 -0.05
C ARG A 232 -4.18 12.38 0.30
N ASP A 233 -5.39 11.88 0.54
CA ASP A 233 -6.55 12.70 0.91
C ASP A 233 -7.07 12.26 2.28
N THR A 234 -6.76 13.04 3.32
CA THR A 234 -7.19 12.80 4.71
C THR A 234 -8.61 13.30 4.98
N LYS A 235 -9.28 13.91 3.98
CA LYS A 235 -10.53 14.65 4.19
C LYS A 235 -11.81 13.81 4.12
N ASN A 236 -11.72 12.55 3.70
CA ASN A 236 -12.89 11.67 3.58
C ASN A 236 -12.63 10.33 4.28
N PRO A 237 -12.67 10.28 5.63
CA PRO A 237 -12.71 8.99 6.30
C PRO A 237 -13.97 8.24 5.85
N THR A 238 -13.79 7.02 5.34
CA THR A 238 -14.92 6.11 5.09
C THR A 238 -15.61 5.91 6.45
N PRO A 239 -16.92 6.17 6.58
CA PRO A 239 -17.62 5.93 7.83
C PRO A 239 -17.51 4.44 8.20
N PRO A 240 -17.44 4.10 9.50
CA PRO A 240 -17.44 2.70 9.92
C PRO A 240 -18.69 2.01 9.38
N GLU A 241 -18.52 0.86 8.75
CA GLU A 241 -19.64 0.00 8.41
C GLU A 241 -20.30 -0.50 9.70
N VAL A 242 -21.64 -0.49 9.70
CA VAL A 242 -22.51 -0.87 10.83
C VAL A 242 -22.63 -2.38 10.90
#